data_AF-A0AAW1VBR3-F1
#
_entry.id   AF-A0AAW1VBR3-F1
#
_cell.length_a   1.000
_cell.length_b   1.000
_cell.length_c   1.000
_cell.angle_alpha   90.00
_cell.angle_beta   90.00
_cell.angle_gamma   90.00
#
_symmetry.space_group_name_H-M   'P 1'
#
loop_
_entity.id
_entity.type
_entity.pdbx_description
1 polymer ?
#
loop_
_entity_poly.entity_id
_entity_poly.type
_entity_poly.pdbx_seq_one_letter_code
_entity_poly.pdbx_strand_id
1 'polypeptide(L)'
;MSYKWCAVPKCTNTSLKTPEKLFVSVPKNVEVRRKWLQLSRRDHNDIANRTNIFLCEDHFDMENDMANYYHYKMGFSQKIILKDKVLPSKFHCQPDRIKRMCDAGTPRSAFVKRQRMELVKQCKDIHQPTLTNDEHTATVVETCTKELSQKCDKSTLTEHVVTVTSTV
;
A
#
# COMPACT_ATOMS: atom_id res chain seq x y z
N MET A 1 -21.59 25.51 22.92
CA MET A 1 -21.34 24.76 21.65
C MET A 1 -21.65 23.29 21.88
N SER A 2 -21.90 22.50 20.83
CA SER A 2 -22.06 21.03 20.97
C SER A 2 -20.70 20.34 20.83
N TYR A 3 -20.38 19.40 21.73
CA TYR A 3 -19.09 18.71 21.75
C TYR A 3 -18.97 17.70 20.59
N LYS A 4 -18.09 18.00 19.64
CA LYS A 4 -17.68 17.13 18.55
C LYS A 4 -16.29 16.56 18.81
N TRP A 5 -16.10 15.29 18.47
CA TRP A 5 -14.81 14.58 18.49
C TRP A 5 -14.65 13.79 17.18
N CYS A 6 -13.41 13.61 16.70
CA CYS A 6 -13.19 12.84 15.48
C CYS A 6 -13.30 11.33 15.73
N ALA A 7 -14.14 10.66 14.94
CA ALA A 7 -14.38 9.23 15.08
C ALA A 7 -13.18 8.35 14.75
N VAL A 8 -12.20 8.81 13.96
CA VAL A 8 -11.11 7.97 13.45
C VAL A 8 -10.21 7.50 14.62
N PRO A 9 -10.00 6.18 14.82
CA PRO A 9 -9.08 5.68 15.85
C PRO A 9 -7.67 6.27 15.68
N LYS A 10 -7.06 6.65 16.81
CA LYS A 10 -5.80 7.41 16.93
C LYS A 10 -5.88 8.90 16.54
N CYS A 11 -7.02 9.40 16.07
CA CYS A 11 -7.22 10.84 15.89
C CYS A 11 -7.60 11.50 17.22
N THR A 12 -6.90 12.58 17.60
CA THR A 12 -7.11 13.31 18.87
C THR A 12 -7.79 14.67 18.68
N ASN A 13 -8.14 15.04 17.44
CA ASN A 13 -8.85 16.26 17.10
C ASN A 13 -10.25 16.26 17.74
N THR A 14 -10.57 17.34 18.47
CA THR A 14 -11.88 17.57 19.11
C THR A 14 -12.21 19.05 19.06
N SER A 15 -13.50 19.39 19.07
CA SER A 15 -13.98 20.78 19.13
C SER A 15 -13.46 21.61 20.30
N LEU A 16 -12.87 20.99 21.33
CA LEU A 16 -12.20 21.67 22.45
C LEU A 16 -10.70 21.89 22.19
N LYS A 17 -9.99 20.89 21.66
CA LYS A 17 -8.54 20.97 21.38
C LYS A 17 -8.21 21.70 20.08
N THR A 18 -9.14 21.68 19.13
CA THR A 18 -8.99 22.21 17.77
C THR A 18 -10.31 22.86 17.35
N PRO A 19 -10.65 24.04 17.90
CA PRO A 19 -11.95 24.69 17.66
C PRO A 19 -12.10 25.26 16.25
N GLU A 20 -10.98 25.64 15.62
CA GLU A 20 -10.93 26.18 14.25
C GLU A 20 -11.16 25.11 13.17
N LYS A 21 -10.83 23.84 13.48
CA LYS A 21 -10.94 22.73 12.54
C LYS A 21 -12.38 22.35 12.25
N LEU A 22 -12.67 22.07 10.99
CA LEU A 22 -13.98 21.63 10.55
C LEU A 22 -14.27 20.16 10.96
N PHE A 23 -15.49 19.93 11.42
CA PHE A 23 -16.00 18.60 11.80
C PHE A 23 -17.22 18.24 10.96
N VAL A 24 -17.00 17.41 9.95
CA VAL A 24 -18.00 16.96 8.98
C VAL A 24 -18.84 15.84 9.61
N SER A 25 -20.16 15.92 9.53
CA SER A 25 -21.05 14.84 9.97
C SER A 25 -20.96 13.65 9.00
N VAL A 26 -20.86 12.43 9.54
CA VAL A 26 -21.06 11.21 8.77
C VAL A 26 -22.46 11.22 8.15
N PRO A 27 -22.64 10.84 6.86
CA PRO A 27 -23.94 10.74 6.23
C PRO A 27 -24.92 9.79 6.95
N LYS A 28 -26.23 10.02 6.76
CA LYS A 28 -27.31 9.17 7.28
C LYS A 28 -27.69 8.01 6.35
N ASN A 29 -27.33 8.08 5.06
CA ASN A 29 -27.51 6.96 4.12
C ASN A 29 -26.65 5.77 4.58
N VAL A 30 -27.27 4.60 4.74
CA VAL A 30 -26.66 3.42 5.36
C VAL A 30 -25.44 2.91 4.58
N GLU A 31 -25.47 2.91 3.24
CA GLU A 31 -24.34 2.44 2.43
C GLU A 31 -23.13 3.36 2.52
N VAL A 32 -23.35 4.68 2.37
CA VAL A 32 -22.28 5.68 2.44
C VAL A 32 -21.70 5.70 3.86
N ARG A 33 -22.56 5.61 4.89
CA ARG A 33 -22.17 5.48 6.29
C ARG A 33 -21.31 4.24 6.54
N ARG A 34 -21.72 3.07 6.03
CA ARG A 34 -20.94 1.83 6.15
C ARG A 34 -19.57 1.98 5.51
N LYS A 35 -19.48 2.54 4.30
CA LYS A 35 -18.21 2.83 3.61
C LYS A 35 -17.32 3.78 4.43
N TRP A 36 -17.87 4.88 4.96
CA TRP A 36 -17.14 5.83 5.81
C TRP A 36 -16.61 5.21 7.11
N LEU A 37 -17.41 4.41 7.82
CA LEU A 37 -16.99 3.72 9.06
C LEU A 37 -15.92 2.66 8.77
N GLN A 38 -16.11 1.85 7.72
CA GLN A 38 -15.16 0.84 7.28
C GLN A 38 -13.79 1.45 6.90
N LEU A 39 -13.77 2.55 6.13
CA LEU A 39 -12.55 3.29 5.81
C LEU A 39 -11.87 3.86 7.06
N SER A 40 -12.66 4.36 8.00
CA SER A 40 -12.19 4.84 9.31
C SER A 40 -11.69 3.72 10.23
N ARG A 41 -11.95 2.45 9.92
CA ARG A 41 -11.76 1.27 10.77
C ARG A 41 -12.57 1.28 12.06
N ARG A 42 -13.87 1.54 11.94
CA ARG A 42 -14.87 1.13 12.93
C ARG A 42 -15.79 0.11 12.31
N ASP A 43 -16.31 -0.81 13.11
CA ASP A 43 -17.44 -1.61 12.63
C ASP A 43 -18.68 -0.72 12.50
N HIS A 44 -19.50 -1.04 11.51
CA HIS A 44 -20.83 -0.50 11.34
C HIS A 44 -21.86 -1.13 12.30
N ASN A 45 -21.60 -2.35 12.80
CA ASN A 45 -22.48 -3.03 13.76
C ASN A 45 -22.44 -2.36 15.15
N ASP A 46 -21.25 -1.98 15.62
CA ASP A 46 -21.03 -1.23 16.88
C ASP A 46 -21.77 0.13 16.91
N ILE A 47 -22.18 0.64 15.75
CA ILE A 47 -22.59 2.03 15.54
C ILE A 47 -23.99 2.09 14.95
N ALA A 48 -24.98 2.23 15.83
CA ALA A 48 -26.37 2.42 15.43
C ALA A 48 -26.51 3.61 14.44
N ASN A 49 -27.18 3.37 13.30
CA ASN A 49 -27.28 4.32 12.17
C ASN A 49 -27.81 5.72 12.56
N ARG A 50 -28.59 5.82 13.64
CA ARG A 50 -29.13 7.08 14.18
C ARG A 50 -28.11 7.99 14.88
N THR A 51 -26.89 7.52 15.14
CA THR A 51 -25.89 8.28 15.92
C THR A 51 -25.21 9.38 15.08
N ASN A 52 -25.17 10.59 15.63
CA ASN A 52 -24.41 11.70 15.05
C ASN A 52 -22.92 11.47 15.34
N ILE A 53 -22.13 11.33 14.28
CA ILE A 53 -20.69 11.03 14.34
C ILE A 53 -19.98 12.00 13.40
N PHE A 54 -18.77 12.41 13.76
CA PHE A 54 -18.01 13.43 13.03
C PHE A 54 -16.62 12.94 12.65
N LEU A 55 -16.13 13.36 11.49
CA LEU A 55 -14.73 13.29 11.10
C LEU A 55 -14.19 14.72 10.97
N CYS A 56 -12.95 14.96 11.42
CA CYS A 56 -12.28 16.24 11.19
C CYS A 56 -11.78 16.38 9.75
N GLU A 57 -11.55 17.62 9.31
CA GLU A 57 -11.01 17.99 8.00
C GLU A 57 -9.74 17.24 7.57
N ASP A 58 -8.85 16.88 8.51
CA ASP A 58 -7.61 16.11 8.29
C ASP A 58 -7.81 14.80 7.50
N HIS A 59 -9.04 14.30 7.38
CA HIS A 59 -9.42 13.07 6.68
C HIS A 59 -9.87 13.25 5.23
N PHE A 60 -9.99 14.49 4.77
CA PHE A 60 -10.55 14.88 3.47
C PHE A 60 -9.62 15.86 2.75
N ASP A 61 -10.01 16.24 1.54
CA ASP A 61 -9.37 17.30 0.77
C ASP A 61 -10.34 18.47 0.61
N MET A 62 -10.54 19.27 1.68
CA MET A 62 -11.64 20.26 1.81
C MET A 62 -11.90 21.12 0.56
N GLU A 63 -10.85 21.55 -0.15
CA GLU A 63 -10.95 22.35 -1.38
C GLU A 63 -11.57 21.57 -2.57
N ASN A 64 -11.22 20.29 -2.70
CA ASN A 64 -11.72 19.40 -3.76
C ASN A 64 -12.98 18.61 -3.35
N ASP A 65 -13.15 18.29 -2.07
CA ASP A 65 -14.23 17.46 -1.53
C ASP A 65 -15.49 18.28 -1.16
N MET A 66 -15.38 19.55 -0.80
CA MET A 66 -16.55 20.39 -0.52
C MET A 66 -17.20 20.90 -1.80
N ALA A 67 -18.52 20.76 -1.90
CA ALA A 67 -19.31 21.38 -2.96
C ALA A 67 -19.42 22.90 -2.76
N ASN A 68 -19.40 23.37 -1.50
CA ASN A 68 -19.60 24.77 -1.16
C ASN A 68 -18.37 25.45 -0.52
N TYR A 69 -17.15 25.01 -0.86
CA TYR A 69 -15.89 25.52 -0.30
C TYR A 69 -15.82 27.05 -0.25
N TYR A 70 -16.05 27.72 -1.39
CA TYR A 70 -16.02 29.19 -1.47
C TYR A 70 -17.10 29.87 -0.64
N HIS A 71 -18.35 29.37 -0.66
CA HIS A 71 -19.42 29.93 0.16
C HIS A 71 -19.17 29.76 1.67
N TYR A 72 -18.51 28.67 2.07
CA TYR A 72 -18.10 28.47 3.45
C TYR A 72 -16.95 29.42 3.84
N LYS A 73 -15.89 29.46 3.02
CA LYS A 73 -14.68 30.27 3.24
C LYS A 73 -14.94 31.77 3.27
N MET A 74 -15.92 32.25 2.49
CA MET A 74 -16.36 33.65 2.46
C MET A 74 -17.49 33.98 3.45
N GLY A 75 -17.89 33.04 4.33
CA GLY A 75 -18.92 33.28 5.35
C GLY A 75 -20.38 33.24 4.87
N PHE A 76 -20.64 33.14 3.56
CA PHE A 76 -21.99 33.02 2.97
C PHE A 76 -22.74 31.74 3.38
N SER A 77 -22.09 30.76 4.02
CA SER A 77 -22.73 29.52 4.46
C SER A 77 -22.01 28.87 5.65
N GLN A 78 -22.68 28.75 6.79
CA GLN A 78 -22.16 28.06 7.99
C GLN A 78 -22.26 26.52 7.92
N LYS A 79 -22.96 25.99 6.90
CA LYS A 79 -23.18 24.54 6.69
C LYS A 79 -22.13 23.99 5.73
N ILE A 80 -21.42 22.93 6.13
CA ILE A 80 -20.53 22.18 5.25
C ILE A 80 -21.37 21.25 4.35
N ILE A 81 -21.10 21.27 3.05
CA ILE A 81 -21.70 20.36 2.05
C ILE A 81 -20.57 19.73 1.26
N LEU A 82 -20.44 18.40 1.34
CA LEU A 82 -19.52 17.64 0.49
C LEU A 82 -20.14 17.39 -0.89
N LYS A 83 -19.30 17.17 -1.91
CA LYS A 83 -19.71 16.65 -3.22
C LYS A 83 -20.23 15.21 -3.09
N ASP A 84 -21.03 14.78 -4.05
CA ASP A 84 -21.53 13.40 -4.10
C ASP A 84 -20.38 12.39 -4.19
N LYS A 85 -20.61 11.22 -3.58
CA LYS A 85 -19.68 10.06 -3.55
C LYS A 85 -18.34 10.31 -2.83
N VAL A 86 -18.12 11.47 -2.19
CA VAL A 86 -16.92 11.73 -1.38
C VAL A 86 -16.79 10.73 -0.21
N LEU A 87 -15.57 10.25 0.00
CA LEU A 87 -15.18 9.30 1.03
C LEU A 87 -13.91 9.80 1.75
N PRO A 88 -13.78 9.62 3.08
CA PRO A 88 -12.55 9.99 3.79
C PRO A 88 -11.37 9.17 3.27
N SER A 89 -10.31 9.86 2.86
CA SER A 89 -9.16 9.30 2.13
C SER A 89 -7.85 9.40 2.93
N LYS A 90 -7.66 10.49 3.68
CA LYS A 90 -6.42 10.79 4.40
C LYS A 90 -6.45 10.19 5.82
N PHE A 91 -5.46 9.37 6.16
CA PHE A 91 -5.43 8.64 7.44
C PHE A 91 -4.05 8.62 8.09
N HIS A 92 -3.33 9.74 8.06
CA HIS A 92 -1.95 9.86 8.58
C HIS A 92 -1.81 9.50 10.07
N CYS A 93 -2.86 9.71 10.89
CA CYS A 93 -2.93 9.26 12.29
C CYS A 93 -2.88 7.72 12.49
N GLN A 94 -2.97 6.92 11.42
CA GLN A 94 -2.86 5.46 11.46
C GLN A 94 -1.53 5.01 10.83
N PRO A 95 -0.39 5.04 11.56
CA PRO A 95 0.92 4.68 11.01
C PRO A 95 0.99 3.22 10.53
N ASP A 96 0.19 2.33 11.12
CA ASP A 96 0.00 0.95 10.69
C ASP A 96 -0.81 0.80 9.37
N ARG A 97 -1.35 1.89 8.82
CA ARG A 97 -1.79 1.97 7.41
C ARG A 97 -0.58 2.19 6.50
N ILE A 98 0.24 3.19 6.83
CA ILE A 98 1.44 3.56 6.07
C ILE A 98 2.41 2.36 5.98
N LYS A 99 2.68 1.70 7.11
CA LYS A 99 3.54 0.51 7.14
C LYS A 99 3.08 -0.59 6.18
N ARG A 100 1.76 -0.89 6.15
CA ARG A 100 1.23 -1.92 5.23
C ARG A 100 1.22 -1.49 3.76
N MET A 101 1.48 -0.23 3.46
CA MET A 101 1.63 0.28 2.09
C MET A 101 3.10 0.28 1.64
N CYS A 102 4.07 0.59 2.52
CA CYS A 102 5.50 0.43 2.18
C CYS A 102 5.92 -1.05 2.13
N ASP A 103 5.43 -1.88 3.06
CA ASP A 103 5.72 -3.32 3.09
C ASP A 103 5.04 -4.09 1.93
N ALA A 104 4.20 -3.44 1.12
CA ALA A 104 3.41 -4.10 0.07
C ALA A 104 4.25 -4.69 -1.07
N GLY A 105 5.44 -4.13 -1.34
CA GLY A 105 6.39 -4.66 -2.31
C GLY A 105 7.29 -5.79 -1.76
N THR A 106 7.29 -6.03 -0.44
CA THR A 106 8.18 -7.01 0.19
C THR A 106 7.42 -8.31 0.50
N PRO A 107 7.79 -9.46 -0.10
CA PRO A 107 7.12 -10.72 0.20
C PRO A 107 7.34 -11.09 1.67
N ARG A 108 6.24 -11.34 2.41
CA ARG A 108 6.30 -11.71 3.84
C ARG A 108 7.30 -12.85 4.05
N SER A 109 8.21 -12.72 5.04
CA SER A 109 9.29 -13.69 5.28
C SER A 109 8.83 -15.16 5.32
N ALA A 110 7.64 -15.44 5.86
CA ALA A 110 7.05 -16.79 5.86
C ALA A 110 6.78 -17.37 4.46
N PHE A 111 6.40 -16.54 3.48
CA PHE A 111 6.24 -16.94 2.07
C PHE A 111 7.60 -17.27 1.44
N VAL A 112 8.59 -16.37 1.59
CA VAL A 112 9.95 -16.57 1.09
C VAL A 112 10.60 -17.82 1.69
N LYS A 113 10.39 -18.08 2.99
CA LYS A 113 10.85 -19.31 3.66
C LYS A 113 10.20 -20.56 3.07
N ARG A 114 8.89 -20.56 2.80
CA ARG A 114 8.20 -21.68 2.14
C ARG A 114 8.76 -21.93 0.73
N GLN A 115 8.88 -20.88 -0.09
CA GLN A 115 9.44 -20.99 -1.44
C GLN A 115 10.87 -21.55 -1.43
N ARG A 116 11.72 -21.12 -0.48
CA ARG A 116 13.08 -21.67 -0.31
C ARG A 116 13.07 -23.12 0.16
N MET A 117 12.15 -23.53 1.02
CA MET A 117 12.03 -24.95 1.44
C MET A 117 11.57 -25.84 0.30
N GLU A 118 10.64 -25.38 -0.55
CA GLU A 118 10.18 -26.15 -1.72
C GLU A 118 11.31 -26.41 -2.72
N LEU A 119 12.09 -25.36 -3.05
CA LEU A 119 13.28 -25.49 -3.90
C LEU A 119 14.33 -26.44 -3.29
N VAL A 120 14.61 -26.31 -1.99
CA VAL A 120 15.55 -27.20 -1.29
C VAL A 120 15.07 -28.65 -1.23
N LYS A 121 13.75 -28.89 -1.19
CA LYS A 121 13.18 -30.24 -1.30
C LYS A 121 13.36 -30.77 -2.73
N GLN A 122 12.94 -30.02 -3.74
CA GLN A 122 13.06 -30.41 -5.16
C GLN A 122 14.51 -30.76 -5.55
N CYS A 123 15.50 -29.99 -5.10
CA CYS A 123 16.91 -30.29 -5.35
C CYS A 123 17.42 -31.58 -4.68
N LYS A 124 16.81 -32.01 -3.56
CA LYS A 124 17.13 -33.29 -2.89
C LYS A 124 16.45 -34.46 -3.56
N ASP A 125 15.19 -34.30 -3.97
CA ASP A 125 14.43 -35.34 -4.67
C ASP A 125 15.10 -35.69 -6.02
N ILE A 126 15.76 -34.73 -6.67
CA ILE A 126 16.60 -34.92 -7.87
C ILE A 126 17.91 -35.69 -7.58
N HIS A 127 18.40 -35.71 -6.33
CA HIS A 127 19.69 -36.30 -5.94
C HIS A 127 19.55 -37.62 -5.15
N GLN A 128 18.39 -38.29 -5.19
CA GLN A 128 18.33 -39.69 -4.76
C GLN A 128 18.94 -40.58 -5.86
N PRO A 129 20.05 -41.31 -5.61
CA PRO A 129 20.53 -42.29 -6.56
C PRO A 129 19.56 -43.47 -6.62
N THR A 130 19.11 -43.82 -7.83
CA THR A 130 18.37 -45.06 -8.08
C THR A 130 19.32 -46.25 -7.89
N LEU A 131 19.42 -46.74 -6.65
CA LEU A 131 20.21 -47.94 -6.31
C LEU A 131 19.47 -49.22 -6.72
N THR A 132 19.35 -49.43 -8.03
CA THR A 132 19.17 -50.78 -8.59
C THR A 132 20.53 -51.48 -8.57
N ASN A 133 20.72 -52.39 -7.62
CA ASN A 133 21.89 -53.24 -7.57
C ASN A 133 21.80 -54.30 -8.69
N ASP A 134 22.56 -54.12 -9.76
CA ASP A 134 22.97 -55.20 -10.66
C ASP A 134 24.39 -54.88 -11.15
N GLU A 135 25.35 -55.75 -10.81
CA GLU A 135 26.63 -55.74 -11.52
C GLU A 135 26.42 -56.28 -12.94
N HIS A 136 26.92 -55.58 -13.96
CA HIS A 136 27.96 -56.12 -14.85
C HIS A 136 28.44 -55.10 -15.89
N THR A 137 29.73 -55.16 -16.19
CA THR A 137 30.42 -54.61 -17.39
C THR A 137 30.37 -53.10 -17.68
N ALA A 138 31.55 -52.52 -17.79
CA ALA A 138 31.76 -51.09 -18.04
C ALA A 138 31.54 -50.67 -19.50
N THR A 139 31.21 -49.38 -19.70
CA THR A 139 31.74 -48.59 -20.82
C THR A 139 32.01 -47.16 -20.35
N VAL A 140 33.22 -46.64 -20.60
CA VAL A 140 33.49 -45.20 -20.50
C VAL A 140 33.07 -44.55 -21.80
N VAL A 141 32.09 -43.64 -21.77
CA VAL A 141 31.69 -42.83 -22.92
C VAL A 141 31.75 -41.35 -22.55
N GLU A 142 32.91 -40.75 -22.75
CA GLU A 142 33.09 -39.30 -22.76
C GLU A 142 32.89 -38.79 -24.19
N THR A 143 31.74 -38.19 -24.50
CA THR A 143 31.44 -37.42 -25.73
C THR A 143 29.99 -36.88 -25.69
N CYS A 144 29.61 -35.75 -26.31
CA CYS A 144 30.38 -34.59 -26.76
C CYS A 144 29.42 -33.43 -27.14
N THR A 145 29.59 -32.21 -26.58
CA THR A 145 29.06 -30.92 -27.13
C THR A 145 27.52 -30.79 -27.31
N LYS A 146 26.86 -29.66 -27.65
CA LYS A 146 27.10 -28.18 -27.69
C LYS A 146 25.70 -27.51 -27.70
N GLU A 147 25.49 -26.22 -27.48
CA GLU A 147 26.31 -25.12 -26.93
C GLU A 147 25.95 -24.96 -25.42
N LEU A 148 26.07 -23.84 -24.68
CA LEU A 148 26.63 -22.50 -24.88
C LEU A 148 27.14 -21.98 -23.52
N SER A 149 28.15 -21.11 -23.52
CA SER A 149 28.56 -20.30 -22.36
C SER A 149 29.11 -18.96 -22.86
N GLN A 150 29.04 -17.91 -22.02
CA GLN A 150 29.04 -16.47 -22.38
C GLN A 150 27.66 -16.01 -22.93
N LYS A 151 27.06 -14.88 -22.51
CA LYS A 151 27.47 -13.71 -21.69
C LYS A 151 26.31 -13.36 -20.72
N CYS A 152 26.41 -12.43 -19.76
CA CYS A 152 27.40 -11.39 -19.49
C CYS A 152 27.47 -11.12 -17.97
N ASP A 153 28.57 -10.56 -17.46
CA ASP A 153 28.62 -9.94 -16.14
C ASP A 153 29.25 -8.53 -16.25
N LYS A 154 28.73 -7.58 -15.47
CA LYS A 154 29.17 -6.18 -15.25
C LYS A 154 29.29 -5.19 -16.42
N SER A 155 28.41 -4.18 -16.34
CA SER A 155 28.68 -2.73 -16.57
C SER A 155 29.08 -2.32 -18.01
N THR A 156 29.21 -1.05 -18.41
CA THR A 156 29.84 0.12 -17.76
C THR A 156 29.27 1.45 -18.28
N LEU A 157 29.24 2.49 -17.42
CA LEU A 157 29.05 3.88 -17.82
C LEU A 157 30.25 4.36 -18.65
N THR A 158 30.04 4.80 -19.89
CA THR A 158 31.07 5.46 -20.69
C THR A 158 30.76 6.94 -20.85
N GLU A 159 31.53 7.78 -20.16
CA GLU A 159 31.54 9.23 -20.35
C GLU A 159 32.20 9.57 -21.70
N HIS A 160 31.64 10.56 -22.42
CA HIS A 160 32.15 11.01 -23.73
C HIS A 160 32.85 12.37 -23.63
N VAL A 161 34.17 12.39 -23.31
CA VAL A 161 35.03 13.57 -23.57
C VAL A 161 36.48 13.14 -23.88
N VAL A 162 36.90 13.28 -25.15
CA VAL A 162 38.24 13.76 -25.57
C VAL A 162 38.02 14.53 -26.89
N THR A 163 38.85 15.55 -27.16
CA THR A 163 38.66 16.55 -28.24
C THR A 163 39.93 16.76 -29.09
N VAL A 164 39.80 17.52 -30.20
CA VAL A 164 40.85 18.08 -31.09
C VAL A 164 41.76 17.06 -31.83
N THR A 165 42.42 17.38 -32.96
CA THR A 165 42.74 18.66 -33.65
C THR A 165 42.84 18.49 -35.19
N SER A 166 42.82 19.60 -35.95
CA SER A 166 43.59 19.98 -37.17
C SER A 166 44.16 18.93 -38.16
N THR A 167 44.40 19.16 -39.47
CA THR A 167 44.38 20.32 -40.41
C THR A 167 44.25 19.72 -41.84
N VAL A 168 44.17 20.42 -42.99
CA VAL A 168 44.83 21.65 -43.50
C VAL A 168 43.85 22.42 -44.37
#